data_AF-A0A143YS23-F1
#
_entry.id   AF-A0A143YS23-F1
#
_cell.length_a   1.000
_cell.length_b   1.000
_cell.length_c   1.000
_cell.angle_alpha   90.00
_cell.angle_beta   90.00
_cell.angle_gamma   90.00
#
_symmetry.space_group_name_H-M   'P 1'
#
loop_
_entity.id
_entity.type
_entity.pdbx_description
1 polymer ?
#
loop_
_entity_poly.entity_id
_entity_poly.type
_entity_poly.pdbx_seq_one_letter_code
_entity_poly.pdbx_strand_id
1 'polypeptide(L)'
;MENDLFISIPIKNSLHPKFLMLRDNSNFIFHRHLLNEWFSGFQDRDNKIVKEFQTTFHSSFWEIFLFKVFQELNFNVDFTHNRPDFILKSSNLGTEIYVEATVANIRYGGDPESSRTFENISSMFTPPQLIPDFEQELDECIVRYSNSLRTKSEKYKKDYRNCSWVSNQNPYVIALSSYDQVNYGREYIFGIIALLYGMYYSKDNNTFIKKDFIRKKETNAKISLDIFNSKEYDDVSAVIFTSNCTIGKLTALVRSQNENYKLNDVFNLYQDFLDESMRFKVQYTTTESPEILTDGLWVFHNPNAKNKLSVFDFWDRGITQICIEDGKVHMYGNYCTTISRMDITSILTGVVWPEIETKLQYYNEKVEIEFVDFYHGIVN
;
A
#
# COMPACT_ATOMS: atom_id res chain seq x y z
N MET A 1 19.44 -24.14 8.64
CA MET A 1 19.97 -22.89 8.07
C MET A 1 18.85 -21.89 8.20
N GLU A 2 19.08 -20.82 8.94
CA GLU A 2 18.19 -19.67 8.99
C GLU A 2 17.87 -19.21 7.56
N ASN A 3 16.62 -18.85 7.31
CA ASN A 3 16.15 -18.40 6.01
C ASN A 3 16.82 -17.06 5.66
N ASP A 4 17.83 -17.07 4.79
CA ASP A 4 18.57 -15.88 4.34
C ASP A 4 18.13 -15.49 2.92
N LEU A 5 17.55 -14.28 2.78
CA LEU A 5 17.10 -13.74 1.48
C LEU A 5 18.27 -13.47 0.51
N PHE A 6 19.47 -13.28 1.03
CA PHE A 6 20.66 -12.89 0.26
C PHE A 6 21.60 -14.06 -0.05
N ILE A 7 21.20 -15.28 0.30
CA ILE A 7 21.96 -16.49 -0.02
C ILE A 7 22.13 -16.62 -1.55
N SER A 8 23.34 -17.02 -1.96
CA SER A 8 23.63 -17.27 -3.37
C SER A 8 22.89 -18.51 -3.85
N ILE A 9 22.00 -18.35 -4.84
CA ILE A 9 21.27 -19.44 -5.48
C ILE A 9 21.55 -19.46 -6.99
N PRO A 10 21.57 -20.65 -7.63
CA PRO A 10 21.83 -20.77 -9.05
C PRO A 10 20.63 -20.23 -9.86
N ILE A 11 20.71 -18.97 -10.26
CA ILE A 11 19.68 -18.28 -11.04
C ILE A 11 20.13 -18.19 -12.51
N LYS A 12 19.26 -18.65 -13.42
CA LYS A 12 19.45 -18.51 -14.88
C LYS A 12 18.95 -17.15 -15.43
N ASN A 13 18.08 -16.49 -14.70
CA ASN A 13 17.48 -15.21 -15.06
C ASN A 13 18.36 -14.03 -14.59
N SER A 14 18.08 -12.82 -15.09
CA SER A 14 18.67 -11.60 -14.55
C SER A 14 18.18 -11.33 -13.13
N LEU A 15 19.07 -10.85 -12.26
CA LEU A 15 18.74 -10.36 -10.93
C LEU A 15 18.04 -9.00 -11.00
N HIS A 16 17.14 -8.73 -10.06
CA HIS A 16 16.41 -7.47 -10.02
C HIS A 16 17.34 -6.31 -9.60
N PRO A 17 17.28 -5.13 -10.24
CA PRO A 17 18.14 -3.99 -9.88
C PRO A 17 18.07 -3.58 -8.40
N LYS A 18 16.88 -3.62 -7.79
CA LYS A 18 16.73 -3.34 -6.36
C LYS A 18 17.38 -4.39 -5.45
N PHE A 19 17.31 -5.66 -5.85
CA PHE A 19 18.01 -6.72 -5.11
C PHE A 19 19.52 -6.52 -5.19
N LEU A 20 20.06 -6.23 -6.40
CA LEU A 20 21.48 -5.90 -6.58
C LEU A 20 21.89 -4.70 -5.72
N MET A 21 21.08 -3.64 -5.69
CA MET A 21 21.33 -2.48 -4.84
C MET A 21 21.42 -2.87 -3.36
N LEU A 22 20.47 -3.66 -2.85
CA LEU A 22 20.49 -4.10 -1.44
C LEU A 22 21.66 -5.05 -1.14
N ARG A 23 22.00 -5.97 -2.06
CA ARG A 23 23.05 -6.98 -1.89
C ARG A 23 24.45 -6.38 -1.99
N ASP A 24 24.72 -5.61 -3.04
CA ASP A 24 26.07 -5.23 -3.45
C ASP A 24 26.54 -3.90 -2.83
N ASN A 25 25.60 -3.05 -2.39
CA ASN A 25 25.95 -1.78 -1.75
C ASN A 25 26.11 -1.96 -0.24
N SER A 26 27.30 -1.66 0.28
CA SER A 26 27.63 -1.73 1.71
C SER A 26 26.75 -0.83 2.58
N ASN A 27 26.22 0.24 2.01
CA ASN A 27 25.36 1.20 2.72
C ASN A 27 24.03 0.58 3.18
N PHE A 28 23.61 -0.53 2.58
CA PHE A 28 22.34 -1.22 2.88
C PHE A 28 22.51 -2.39 3.85
N ILE A 29 23.63 -2.48 4.59
CA ILE A 29 23.86 -3.58 5.54
C ILE A 29 22.75 -3.69 6.59
N PHE A 30 22.31 -2.56 7.16
CA PHE A 30 21.21 -2.54 8.14
C PHE A 30 19.87 -2.94 7.51
N HIS A 31 19.61 -2.53 6.26
CA HIS A 31 18.41 -2.94 5.52
C HIS A 31 18.37 -4.45 5.26
N ARG A 32 19.51 -5.06 4.92
CA ARG A 32 19.60 -6.51 4.73
C ARG A 32 19.31 -7.25 6.03
N HIS A 33 19.87 -6.79 7.15
CA HIS A 33 19.59 -7.37 8.46
C HIS A 33 18.10 -7.25 8.82
N LEU A 34 17.50 -6.08 8.64
CA LEU A 34 16.07 -5.85 8.89
C LEU A 34 15.18 -6.75 8.01
N LEU A 35 15.52 -6.93 6.73
CA LEU A 35 14.80 -7.80 5.82
C LEU A 35 14.87 -9.28 6.22
N ASN A 36 16.05 -9.76 6.62
CA ASN A 36 16.19 -11.13 7.14
C ASN A 36 15.46 -11.30 8.49
N GLU A 37 15.35 -10.24 9.30
CA GLU A 37 14.49 -10.25 10.50
C GLU A 37 13.01 -10.39 10.12
N TRP A 38 12.53 -9.64 9.12
CA TRP A 38 11.15 -9.77 8.64
C TRP A 38 10.84 -11.16 8.10
N PHE A 39 11.82 -11.80 7.47
CA PHE A 39 11.69 -13.13 6.91
C PHE A 39 11.82 -14.25 7.96
N SER A 40 12.24 -13.92 9.18
CA SER A 40 12.46 -14.91 10.24
C SER A 40 11.15 -15.58 10.65
N GLY A 41 11.11 -16.91 10.52
CA GLY A 41 9.93 -17.72 10.78
C GLY A 41 8.97 -17.88 9.59
N PHE A 42 9.22 -17.21 8.46
CA PHE A 42 8.46 -17.43 7.23
C PHE A 42 8.74 -18.83 6.69
N GLN A 43 7.71 -19.59 6.32
CA GLN A 43 7.90 -20.90 5.68
C GLN A 43 7.78 -20.79 4.15
N ASP A 44 8.92 -20.87 3.45
CA ASP A 44 8.97 -20.87 1.97
C ASP A 44 8.54 -22.24 1.41
N ARG A 45 7.22 -22.49 1.44
CA ARG A 45 6.58 -23.79 1.17
C ARG A 45 6.97 -24.39 -0.18
N ASP A 46 7.20 -23.56 -1.19
CA ASP A 46 7.55 -23.99 -2.56
C ASP A 46 8.98 -23.63 -2.98
N ASN A 47 9.80 -23.15 -2.04
CA ASN A 47 11.19 -22.71 -2.24
C ASN A 47 11.32 -21.67 -3.37
N LYS A 48 10.32 -20.80 -3.52
CA LYS A 48 10.33 -19.76 -4.54
C LYS A 48 10.60 -18.37 -3.99
N ILE A 49 10.27 -18.09 -2.73
CA ILE A 49 10.32 -16.72 -2.21
C ILE A 49 11.73 -16.13 -2.31
N VAL A 50 12.77 -16.88 -1.96
CA VAL A 50 14.15 -16.38 -2.10
C VAL A 50 14.47 -16.07 -3.56
N LYS A 51 14.11 -16.96 -4.49
CA LYS A 51 14.35 -16.75 -5.93
C LYS A 51 13.57 -15.56 -6.49
N GLU A 52 12.30 -15.42 -6.10
CA GLU A 52 11.43 -14.34 -6.57
C GLU A 52 11.86 -13.00 -5.97
N PHE A 53 12.25 -12.95 -4.69
CA PHE A 53 12.87 -11.78 -4.07
C PHE A 53 14.11 -11.31 -4.86
N GLN A 54 14.93 -12.24 -5.35
CA GLN A 54 16.13 -11.94 -6.12
C GLN A 54 15.88 -11.54 -7.58
N THR A 55 14.74 -11.94 -8.18
CA THR A 55 14.49 -11.80 -9.63
C THR A 55 13.31 -10.90 -10.02
N THR A 56 12.23 -10.87 -9.23
CA THR A 56 11.03 -10.05 -9.46
C THR A 56 10.81 -9.01 -8.36
N PHE A 57 11.34 -9.26 -7.16
CA PHE A 57 11.44 -8.36 -6.01
C PHE A 57 10.10 -7.94 -5.38
N HIS A 58 9.25 -7.18 -6.07
CA HIS A 58 8.09 -6.52 -5.44
C HIS A 58 7.08 -7.47 -4.79
N SER A 59 6.71 -8.56 -5.47
CA SER A 59 5.73 -9.52 -4.93
C SER A 59 6.24 -10.18 -3.65
N SER A 60 7.47 -10.70 -3.67
CA SER A 60 8.05 -11.34 -2.49
C SER A 60 8.37 -10.33 -1.38
N PHE A 61 8.80 -9.11 -1.71
CA PHE A 61 9.00 -8.05 -0.73
C PHE A 61 7.68 -7.69 -0.02
N TRP A 62 6.57 -7.63 -0.76
CA TRP A 62 5.24 -7.41 -0.20
C TRP A 62 4.79 -8.57 0.70
N GLU A 63 4.99 -9.83 0.28
CA GLU A 63 4.68 -10.99 1.12
C GLU A 63 5.51 -11.05 2.41
N ILE A 64 6.80 -10.74 2.34
CA ILE A 64 7.69 -10.68 3.52
C ILE A 64 7.24 -9.56 4.47
N PHE A 65 6.89 -8.38 3.91
CA PHE A 65 6.35 -7.27 4.69
C PHE A 65 5.03 -7.65 5.38
N LEU A 66 4.08 -8.24 4.65
CA LEU A 66 2.80 -8.69 5.18
C LEU A 66 2.99 -9.71 6.30
N PHE A 67 3.89 -10.67 6.12
CA PHE A 67 4.18 -11.66 7.15
C PHE A 67 4.64 -11.01 8.46
N LYS A 68 5.59 -10.05 8.39
CA LYS A 68 6.04 -9.31 9.56
C LYS A 68 4.91 -8.49 10.19
N VAL A 69 4.06 -7.84 9.38
CA VAL A 69 2.87 -7.13 9.88
C VAL A 69 1.94 -8.08 10.63
N PHE A 70 1.67 -9.27 10.07
CA PHE A 70 0.78 -10.24 10.71
C PHE A 70 1.36 -10.77 12.03
N GLN A 71 2.69 -10.92 12.11
CA GLN A 71 3.36 -11.23 13.38
C GLN A 71 3.19 -10.10 14.42
N GLU A 72 3.35 -8.84 14.02
CA GLU A 72 3.14 -7.69 14.93
C GLU A 72 1.69 -7.59 15.42
N LEU A 73 0.73 -7.95 14.57
CA LEU A 73 -0.69 -8.05 14.91
C LEU A 73 -1.05 -9.32 15.72
N ASN A 74 -0.05 -10.14 16.09
CA ASN A 74 -0.21 -11.38 16.84
C ASN A 74 -1.07 -12.46 16.14
N PHE A 75 -1.17 -12.41 14.81
CA PHE A 75 -1.77 -13.52 14.06
C PHE A 75 -0.87 -14.75 14.10
N ASN A 76 -1.49 -15.91 14.25
CA ASN A 76 -0.83 -17.17 13.95
C ASN A 76 -1.02 -17.48 12.46
N VAL A 77 0.08 -17.51 11.72
CA VAL A 77 0.07 -17.82 10.28
C VAL A 77 0.20 -19.33 10.06
N ASP A 78 -0.82 -19.92 9.44
CA ASP A 78 -0.85 -21.32 9.08
C ASP A 78 -0.20 -21.54 7.70
N PHE A 79 0.96 -22.20 7.70
CA PHE A 79 1.72 -22.55 6.51
C PHE A 79 1.51 -24.00 6.05
N THR A 80 0.55 -24.74 6.61
CA THR A 80 0.30 -26.14 6.24
C THR A 80 -0.24 -26.30 4.81
N HIS A 81 -0.87 -25.25 4.28
CA HIS A 81 -1.41 -25.20 2.93
C HIS A 81 -0.66 -24.17 2.09
N ASN A 82 -0.59 -24.36 0.77
CA ASN A 82 0.16 -23.49 -0.15
C ASN A 82 -0.66 -22.35 -0.75
N ARG A 83 -1.94 -22.22 -0.39
CA ARG A 83 -2.87 -21.19 -0.85
C ARG A 83 -4.07 -21.10 0.09
N PRO A 84 -4.69 -19.92 0.25
CA PRO A 84 -4.21 -18.60 -0.18
C PRO A 84 -2.85 -18.25 0.44
N ASP A 85 -2.22 -17.18 -0.03
CA ASP A 85 -0.83 -16.83 0.38
C ASP A 85 -0.65 -16.85 1.90
N PHE A 86 -1.64 -16.34 2.65
CA PHE A 86 -1.69 -16.46 4.11
C PHE A 86 -3.04 -16.97 4.60
N ILE A 87 -2.99 -17.89 5.57
CA ILE A 87 -4.13 -18.32 6.38
C ILE A 87 -3.85 -17.82 7.80
N LEU A 88 -4.54 -16.76 8.21
CA LEU A 88 -4.35 -16.14 9.52
C LEU A 88 -5.37 -16.69 10.49
N LYS A 89 -4.92 -17.08 11.69
CA LYS A 89 -5.80 -17.43 12.81
C LYS A 89 -5.83 -16.25 13.78
N SER A 90 -6.98 -15.58 13.86
CA SER A 90 -7.20 -14.49 14.80
C SER A 90 -7.13 -15.04 16.22
N SER A 91 -6.19 -14.52 17.03
CA SER A 91 -6.00 -14.94 18.41
C SER A 91 -7.23 -14.65 19.30
N ASN A 92 -8.06 -13.68 18.89
CA ASN A 92 -9.14 -13.13 19.71
C ASN A 92 -10.52 -13.70 19.37
N LEU A 93 -10.73 -14.10 18.12
CA LEU A 93 -12.07 -14.50 17.62
C LEU A 93 -12.14 -15.96 17.16
N GLY A 94 -11.01 -16.65 17.01
CA GLY A 94 -10.97 -18.04 16.52
C GLY A 94 -11.36 -18.20 15.04
N THR A 95 -11.66 -17.10 14.35
CA THR A 95 -11.97 -17.06 12.92
C THR A 95 -10.67 -17.09 12.10
N GLU A 96 -10.66 -17.87 11.02
CA GLU A 96 -9.58 -17.79 10.04
C GLU A 96 -9.83 -16.65 9.06
N ILE A 97 -8.77 -15.97 8.63
CA ILE A 97 -8.82 -14.96 7.59
C ILE A 97 -7.90 -15.43 6.46
N TYR A 98 -8.45 -15.50 5.26
CA TYR A 98 -7.70 -15.86 4.08
C TYR A 98 -7.19 -14.59 3.40
N VAL A 99 -5.88 -14.46 3.25
CA VAL A 99 -5.27 -13.29 2.59
C VAL A 99 -4.50 -13.75 1.35
N GLU A 100 -4.83 -13.15 0.21
CA GLU A 100 -4.07 -13.31 -1.04
C GLU A 100 -3.33 -12.01 -1.36
N ALA A 101 -2.01 -12.09 -1.51
CA ALA A 101 -1.15 -10.97 -1.79
C ALA A 101 -1.04 -10.71 -3.30
N THR A 102 -1.01 -9.43 -3.66
CA THR A 102 -0.78 -8.99 -5.03
C THR A 102 -0.11 -7.63 -5.06
N VAL A 103 0.52 -7.33 -6.18
CA VAL A 103 1.13 -6.03 -6.44
C VAL A 103 0.60 -5.45 -7.75
N ALA A 104 0.42 -4.14 -7.80
CA ALA A 104 0.10 -3.41 -9.02
C ALA A 104 1.38 -2.82 -9.59
N ASN A 105 2.07 -3.56 -10.45
CA ASN A 105 3.32 -3.08 -11.09
C ASN A 105 3.06 -2.11 -12.24
N ILE A 106 4.09 -1.40 -12.67
CA ILE A 106 4.10 -0.61 -13.91
C ILE A 106 3.61 -1.45 -15.09
N ARG A 107 2.80 -0.85 -15.96
CA ARG A 107 2.32 -1.51 -17.18
C ARG A 107 3.48 -1.87 -18.11
N TYR A 108 3.27 -2.92 -18.92
CA TYR A 108 4.20 -3.24 -19.98
C TYR A 108 4.33 -2.05 -20.95
N GLY A 109 5.58 -1.64 -21.22
CA GLY A 109 5.88 -0.46 -22.05
C GLY A 109 5.65 0.90 -21.37
N GLY A 110 5.33 0.92 -20.08
CA GLY A 110 5.40 2.14 -19.27
C GLY A 110 6.85 2.50 -18.92
N ASP A 111 7.04 3.66 -18.31
CA ASP A 111 8.37 4.12 -17.88
C ASP A 111 8.94 3.15 -16.81
N PRO A 112 10.05 2.46 -17.10
CA PRO A 112 10.59 1.47 -16.18
C PRO A 112 11.15 2.16 -14.94
N GLU A 113 11.17 1.49 -13.80
CA GLU A 113 11.70 2.08 -12.57
C GLU A 113 13.17 2.54 -12.67
N SER A 114 13.94 1.96 -13.59
CA SER A 114 15.31 2.39 -13.89
C SER A 114 15.39 3.81 -14.47
N SER A 115 14.28 4.39 -14.94
CA SER A 115 14.21 5.78 -15.39
C SER A 115 13.89 6.77 -14.28
N ARG A 116 13.72 6.32 -13.02
CA ARG A 116 13.41 7.20 -11.89
C ARG A 116 14.56 8.18 -11.66
N THR A 117 14.24 9.48 -11.66
CA THR A 117 15.19 10.58 -11.50
C THR A 117 15.06 11.25 -10.13
N PHE A 118 15.95 12.20 -9.84
CA PHE A 118 15.85 13.05 -8.66
C PHE A 118 14.54 13.86 -8.63
N GLU A 119 14.05 14.34 -9.78
CA GLU A 119 12.77 15.05 -9.89
C GLU A 119 11.59 14.17 -9.47
N ASN A 120 11.64 12.86 -9.79
CA ASN A 120 10.63 11.94 -9.29
C ASN A 120 10.69 11.81 -7.76
N ILE A 121 11.87 11.93 -7.14
CA ILE A 121 12.02 11.86 -5.68
C ILE A 121 11.57 13.18 -5.03
N SER A 122 11.99 14.34 -5.54
CA SER A 122 11.61 15.64 -4.97
C SER A 122 10.12 15.92 -5.11
N SER A 123 9.46 15.37 -6.13
CA SER A 123 8.02 15.50 -6.34
C SER A 123 7.15 14.59 -5.46
N MET A 124 7.73 13.77 -4.55
CA MET A 124 6.95 12.89 -3.65
C MET A 124 5.93 13.65 -2.80
N PHE A 125 6.22 14.92 -2.47
CA PHE A 125 5.33 15.78 -1.68
C PHE A 125 4.56 16.78 -2.53
N THR A 126 4.53 16.64 -3.87
CA THR A 126 3.74 17.54 -4.71
C THR A 126 2.24 17.29 -4.49
N PRO A 127 1.45 18.30 -4.06
CA PRO A 127 0.00 18.18 -3.93
C PRO A 127 -0.67 17.85 -5.26
N PRO A 128 -1.80 17.11 -5.27
CA PRO A 128 -2.55 16.79 -6.48
C PRO A 128 -2.83 17.99 -7.40
N GLN A 129 -3.13 19.16 -6.82
CA GLN A 129 -3.44 20.40 -7.54
C GLN A 129 -2.27 20.92 -8.38
N LEU A 130 -1.04 20.55 -8.03
CA LEU A 130 0.17 20.97 -8.72
C LEU A 130 0.70 19.91 -9.70
N ILE A 131 0.04 18.76 -9.81
CA ILE A 131 0.40 17.70 -10.76
C ILE A 131 -0.32 17.98 -12.09
N PRO A 132 0.40 18.29 -13.18
CA PRO A 132 -0.22 18.67 -14.46
C PRO A 132 -1.20 17.62 -15.00
N ASP A 133 -0.77 16.35 -15.04
CA ASP A 133 -1.53 15.23 -15.59
C ASP A 133 -2.13 14.31 -14.51
N PHE A 134 -2.48 14.87 -13.34
CA PHE A 134 -2.98 14.11 -12.19
C PHE A 134 -4.08 13.10 -12.53
N GLU A 135 -5.09 13.50 -13.30
CA GLU A 135 -6.20 12.63 -13.68
C GLU A 135 -5.73 11.43 -14.52
N GLN A 136 -4.70 11.61 -15.34
CA GLN A 136 -4.13 10.51 -16.13
C GLN A 136 -3.32 9.55 -15.23
N GLU A 137 -2.58 10.08 -14.26
CA GLU A 137 -1.90 9.25 -13.25
C GLU A 137 -2.92 8.47 -12.42
N LEU A 138 -3.98 9.14 -11.94
CA LEU A 138 -5.06 8.51 -11.18
C LEU A 138 -5.80 7.43 -11.99
N ASP A 139 -6.10 7.69 -13.27
CA ASP A 139 -6.77 6.71 -14.13
C ASP A 139 -5.85 5.48 -14.40
N GLU A 140 -4.54 5.67 -14.61
CA GLU A 140 -3.60 4.56 -14.76
C GLU A 140 -3.53 3.72 -13.48
N CYS A 141 -3.39 4.37 -12.32
CA CYS A 141 -3.43 3.77 -11.00
C CYS A 141 -4.66 2.84 -10.82
N ILE A 142 -5.86 3.36 -11.12
CA ILE A 142 -7.11 2.59 -11.10
C ILE A 142 -7.07 1.38 -12.06
N VAL A 143 -6.54 1.55 -13.28
CA VAL A 143 -6.38 0.45 -14.25
C VAL A 143 -5.50 -0.66 -13.68
N ARG A 144 -4.38 -0.32 -13.05
CA ARG A 144 -3.45 -1.30 -12.47
C ARG A 144 -4.08 -2.04 -11.28
N TYR A 145 -4.79 -1.32 -10.42
CA TYR A 145 -5.46 -1.89 -9.25
C TYR A 145 -6.60 -2.81 -9.67
N SER A 146 -7.44 -2.39 -10.62
CA SER A 146 -8.57 -3.16 -11.14
C SER A 146 -8.12 -4.52 -11.70
N ASN A 147 -7.03 -4.55 -12.47
CA ASN A 147 -6.49 -5.81 -13.00
C ASN A 147 -5.99 -6.74 -11.90
N SER A 148 -5.33 -6.19 -10.88
CA SER A 148 -4.78 -6.96 -9.76
C SER A 148 -5.91 -7.57 -8.91
N LEU A 149 -6.89 -6.76 -8.49
CA LEU A 149 -8.01 -7.21 -7.67
C LEU A 149 -8.90 -8.21 -8.42
N ARG A 150 -9.20 -7.95 -9.70
CA ARG A 150 -9.99 -8.86 -10.54
C ARG A 150 -9.36 -10.25 -10.62
N THR A 151 -8.04 -10.30 -10.89
CA THR A 151 -7.31 -11.57 -11.01
C THR A 151 -7.41 -12.39 -9.72
N LYS A 152 -7.25 -11.75 -8.55
CA LYS A 152 -7.31 -12.45 -7.25
C LYS A 152 -8.74 -12.81 -6.83
N SER A 153 -9.73 -11.99 -7.14
CA SER A 153 -11.15 -12.32 -6.95
C SER A 153 -11.56 -13.53 -7.81
N GLU A 154 -11.19 -13.54 -9.10
CA GLU A 154 -11.48 -14.66 -9.99
C GLU A 154 -10.78 -15.95 -9.56
N LYS A 155 -9.52 -15.87 -9.10
CA LYS A 155 -8.75 -17.02 -8.61
C LYS A 155 -9.42 -17.64 -7.38
N TYR A 156 -9.89 -16.82 -6.45
CA TYR A 156 -10.66 -17.32 -5.29
C TYR A 156 -11.91 -18.09 -5.73
N LYS A 157 -12.68 -17.50 -6.65
CA LYS A 157 -13.95 -18.10 -7.14
C LYS A 157 -13.75 -19.40 -7.90
N LYS A 158 -12.71 -19.49 -8.73
CA LYS A 158 -12.47 -20.63 -9.61
C LYS A 158 -11.70 -21.76 -8.91
N ASP A 159 -10.83 -21.42 -7.96
CA ASP A 159 -9.87 -22.36 -7.37
C ASP A 159 -10.02 -22.45 -5.85
N TYR A 160 -9.70 -21.37 -5.12
CA TYR A 160 -9.46 -21.47 -3.67
C TYR A 160 -10.68 -21.90 -2.87
N ARG A 161 -11.86 -21.38 -3.22
CA ARG A 161 -13.13 -21.72 -2.54
C ARG A 161 -13.52 -23.20 -2.62
N ASN A 162 -12.87 -23.96 -3.51
CA ASN A 162 -13.10 -25.39 -3.72
C ASN A 162 -12.06 -26.25 -2.97
N CYS A 163 -11.06 -25.64 -2.34
CA CYS A 163 -10.08 -26.35 -1.52
C CYS A 163 -10.71 -26.80 -0.20
N SER A 164 -10.41 -28.02 0.25
CA SER A 164 -11.04 -28.61 1.45
C SER A 164 -10.69 -27.90 2.76
N TRP A 165 -9.64 -27.08 2.77
CA TRP A 165 -9.18 -26.28 3.91
C TRP A 165 -9.65 -24.82 3.86
N VAL A 166 -10.41 -24.42 2.82
CA VAL A 166 -10.94 -23.07 2.70
C VAL A 166 -12.43 -23.09 3.02
N SER A 167 -12.81 -22.44 4.12
CA SER A 167 -14.22 -22.28 4.50
C SER A 167 -14.84 -21.06 3.83
N ASN A 168 -15.94 -21.25 3.11
CA ASN A 168 -16.72 -20.15 2.52
C ASN A 168 -17.46 -19.29 3.55
N GLN A 169 -17.27 -19.52 4.85
CA GLN A 169 -17.82 -18.70 5.95
C GLN A 169 -16.78 -17.73 6.52
N ASN A 170 -15.52 -17.90 6.15
CA ASN A 170 -14.42 -17.07 6.64
C ASN A 170 -14.17 -15.88 5.70
N PRO A 171 -13.64 -14.76 6.22
CA PRO A 171 -13.29 -13.61 5.41
C PRO A 171 -12.19 -13.93 4.38
N TYR A 172 -12.36 -13.44 3.15
CA TYR A 172 -11.33 -13.45 2.11
C TYR A 172 -10.89 -12.02 1.80
N VAL A 173 -9.60 -11.76 1.98
CA VAL A 173 -8.99 -10.43 1.89
C VAL A 173 -7.96 -10.44 0.78
N ILE A 174 -7.94 -9.38 -0.02
CA ILE A 174 -6.88 -9.16 -1.00
C ILE A 174 -5.94 -8.09 -0.45
N ALA A 175 -4.64 -8.42 -0.35
CA ALA A 175 -3.62 -7.47 0.09
C ALA A 175 -2.85 -6.93 -1.12
N LEU A 176 -3.05 -5.66 -1.45
CA LEU A 176 -2.52 -4.98 -2.62
C LEU A 176 -1.45 -3.95 -2.23
N SER A 177 -0.24 -4.09 -2.78
CA SER A 177 0.74 -2.99 -2.77
C SER A 177 0.90 -2.35 -4.14
N SER A 178 1.01 -1.01 -4.17
CA SER A 178 1.14 -0.25 -5.40
C SER A 178 2.59 0.01 -5.80
N TYR A 179 2.89 -0.27 -7.06
CA TYR A 179 4.11 0.09 -7.80
C TYR A 179 3.73 0.50 -9.23
N ASP A 180 2.60 1.20 -9.37
CA ASP A 180 1.82 1.34 -10.60
C ASP A 180 2.50 2.20 -11.68
N GLN A 181 3.35 3.14 -11.26
CA GLN A 181 4.08 4.08 -12.10
C GLN A 181 5.48 4.36 -11.55
N VAL A 182 6.35 5.02 -12.33
CA VAL A 182 7.75 5.31 -11.93
C VAL A 182 7.86 6.12 -10.63
N ASN A 183 6.84 6.93 -10.35
CA ASN A 183 6.68 7.76 -9.16
C ASN A 183 5.87 7.08 -8.05
N TYR A 184 5.77 5.74 -8.04
CA TYR A 184 5.07 4.99 -7.01
C TYR A 184 5.51 5.42 -5.59
N GLY A 185 4.53 5.41 -4.68
CA GLY A 185 4.64 5.95 -3.32
C GLY A 185 4.16 7.39 -3.16
N ARG A 186 3.62 8.01 -4.21
CA ARG A 186 3.05 9.37 -4.21
C ARG A 186 1.53 9.39 -4.35
N GLU A 187 0.97 8.39 -5.03
CA GLU A 187 -0.43 8.30 -5.46
C GLU A 187 -1.45 8.21 -4.32
N TYR A 188 -0.99 7.90 -3.10
CA TYR A 188 -1.82 7.83 -1.90
C TYR A 188 -3.04 6.89 -2.09
N ILE A 189 -4.20 7.23 -1.51
CA ILE A 189 -5.41 6.39 -1.53
C ILE A 189 -6.40 6.74 -2.65
N PHE A 190 -6.10 7.72 -3.49
CA PHE A 190 -7.09 8.26 -4.45
C PHE A 190 -7.60 7.19 -5.42
N GLY A 191 -6.70 6.41 -6.02
CA GLY A 191 -7.08 5.39 -7.00
C GLY A 191 -7.83 4.21 -6.38
N ILE A 192 -7.43 3.78 -5.18
CA ILE A 192 -8.08 2.65 -4.52
C ILE A 192 -9.48 3.02 -3.99
N ILE A 193 -9.66 4.23 -3.46
CA ILE A 193 -10.99 4.72 -3.06
C ILE A 193 -11.92 4.83 -4.27
N ALA A 194 -11.43 5.36 -5.39
CA ALA A 194 -12.20 5.45 -6.62
C ALA A 194 -12.64 4.07 -7.11
N LEU A 195 -11.72 3.11 -7.15
CA LEU A 195 -12.02 1.76 -7.61
C LEU A 195 -13.01 1.04 -6.70
N LEU A 196 -12.79 1.07 -5.38
CA LEU A 196 -13.57 0.29 -4.42
C LEU A 196 -14.97 0.85 -4.18
N TYR A 197 -15.10 2.18 -4.07
CA TYR A 197 -16.33 2.84 -3.63
C TYR A 197 -16.94 3.83 -4.64
N GLY A 198 -16.36 3.96 -5.84
CA GLY A 198 -16.88 4.89 -6.85
C GLY A 198 -16.59 6.36 -6.57
N MET A 199 -15.75 6.64 -5.58
CA MET A 199 -15.43 7.99 -5.10
C MET A 199 -14.12 8.47 -5.76
N TYR A 200 -14.23 9.20 -6.86
CA TYR A 200 -13.11 9.69 -7.65
C TYR A 200 -12.63 11.06 -7.18
N TYR A 201 -11.34 11.23 -6.92
CA TYR A 201 -10.82 12.53 -6.49
C TYR A 201 -10.72 13.53 -7.65
N SER A 202 -11.40 14.66 -7.53
CA SER A 202 -11.33 15.79 -8.45
C SER A 202 -10.36 16.83 -7.89
N LYS A 203 -9.22 17.05 -8.56
CA LYS A 203 -8.24 18.06 -8.11
C LYS A 203 -8.79 19.48 -8.19
N ASP A 204 -9.66 19.75 -9.18
CA ASP A 204 -10.26 21.07 -9.42
C ASP A 204 -11.22 21.46 -8.29
N ASN A 205 -12.00 20.50 -7.81
CA ASN A 205 -12.93 20.69 -6.69
C ASN A 205 -12.28 20.38 -5.33
N ASN A 206 -11.04 19.87 -5.33
CA ASN A 206 -10.32 19.41 -4.15
C ASN A 206 -11.16 18.45 -3.26
N THR A 207 -11.94 17.57 -3.88
CA THR A 207 -12.82 16.64 -3.14
C THR A 207 -13.13 15.38 -3.96
N PHE A 208 -13.72 14.38 -3.31
CA PHE A 208 -14.17 13.15 -3.95
C PHE A 208 -15.57 13.34 -4.56
N ILE A 209 -15.74 12.93 -5.82
CA ILE A 209 -17.00 12.95 -6.57
C ILE A 209 -17.39 11.53 -6.98
N LYS A 210 -18.69 11.25 -7.06
CA LYS A 210 -19.17 9.96 -7.59
C LYS A 210 -18.84 9.85 -9.08
N LYS A 211 -18.31 8.70 -9.48
CA LYS A 211 -17.99 8.39 -10.88
C LYS A 211 -18.21 6.89 -11.12
N ASP A 212 -18.95 6.55 -12.17
CA ASP A 212 -19.31 5.15 -12.43
C ASP A 212 -18.20 4.36 -13.12
N PHE A 213 -17.40 5.02 -13.96
CA PHE A 213 -16.33 4.39 -14.72
C PHE A 213 -15.23 5.38 -15.13
N ILE A 214 -14.05 4.84 -15.41
CA ILE A 214 -12.99 5.52 -16.16
C ILE A 214 -12.77 4.84 -17.51
N ARG A 215 -11.98 5.47 -18.38
CA ARG A 215 -11.63 4.92 -19.69
C ARG A 215 -10.13 4.74 -19.78
N LYS A 216 -9.70 3.50 -20.09
CA LYS A 216 -8.30 3.21 -20.32
C LYS A 216 -7.79 3.99 -21.54
N LYS A 217 -6.71 4.75 -21.38
CA LYS A 217 -6.18 5.66 -22.40
C LYS A 217 -5.86 4.97 -23.73
N GLU A 218 -5.29 3.76 -23.70
CA GLU A 218 -4.81 3.08 -24.92
C GLU A 218 -5.93 2.36 -25.69
N THR A 219 -6.92 1.83 -24.99
CA THR A 219 -7.93 0.93 -25.60
C THR A 219 -9.34 1.50 -25.57
N ASN A 220 -9.55 2.62 -24.88
CA ASN A 220 -10.86 3.20 -24.58
C ASN A 220 -11.81 2.23 -23.84
N ALA A 221 -11.27 1.14 -23.28
CA ALA A 221 -12.04 0.18 -22.51
C ALA A 221 -12.56 0.84 -21.23
N LYS A 222 -13.83 0.58 -20.92
CA LYS A 222 -14.44 1.05 -19.68
C LYS A 222 -13.96 0.19 -18.51
N ILE A 223 -13.57 0.84 -17.42
CA ILE A 223 -13.28 0.20 -16.15
C ILE A 223 -14.30 0.74 -15.16
N SER A 224 -15.21 -0.14 -14.72
CA SER A 224 -16.20 0.21 -13.71
C SER A 224 -15.52 0.50 -12.38
N LEU A 225 -16.01 1.54 -11.71
CA LEU A 225 -15.68 1.88 -10.34
C LEU A 225 -16.77 1.29 -9.41
N ASP A 226 -16.67 1.56 -8.10
CA ASP A 226 -17.60 1.05 -7.08
C ASP A 226 -17.69 -0.49 -7.07
N ILE A 227 -16.54 -1.16 -7.18
CA ILE A 227 -16.53 -2.62 -7.34
C ILE A 227 -17.10 -3.36 -6.11
N PHE A 228 -17.07 -2.76 -4.92
CA PHE A 228 -17.69 -3.35 -3.72
C PHE A 228 -19.21 -3.38 -3.77
N ASN A 229 -19.84 -2.60 -4.65
CA ASN A 229 -21.28 -2.68 -4.91
C ASN A 229 -21.63 -3.75 -5.98
N SER A 230 -20.63 -4.42 -6.56
CA SER A 230 -20.83 -5.50 -7.52
C SER A 230 -20.89 -6.87 -6.86
N LYS A 231 -21.83 -7.72 -7.30
CA LYS A 231 -21.85 -9.15 -6.96
C LYS A 231 -20.60 -9.90 -7.42
N GLU A 232 -19.79 -9.30 -8.29
CA GLU A 232 -18.49 -9.86 -8.66
C GLU A 232 -17.46 -9.80 -7.52
N TYR A 233 -17.67 -8.99 -6.49
CA TYR A 233 -16.72 -8.84 -5.37
C TYR A 233 -17.34 -9.12 -4.00
N ASP A 234 -18.54 -9.69 -3.94
CA ASP A 234 -19.21 -10.03 -2.67
C ASP A 234 -18.49 -11.15 -1.86
N ASP A 235 -17.61 -11.92 -2.50
CA ASP A 235 -16.70 -12.86 -1.83
C ASP A 235 -15.48 -12.16 -1.20
N VAL A 236 -15.16 -10.91 -1.59
CA VAL A 236 -14.03 -10.14 -1.04
C VAL A 236 -14.51 -9.33 0.17
N SER A 237 -14.02 -9.68 1.34
CA SER A 237 -14.35 -9.08 2.62
C SER A 237 -13.76 -7.69 2.81
N ALA A 238 -12.50 -7.52 2.41
CA ALA A 238 -11.77 -6.27 2.51
C ALA A 238 -10.56 -6.26 1.56
N VAL A 239 -9.99 -5.08 1.36
CA VAL A 239 -8.70 -4.90 0.68
C VAL A 239 -7.72 -4.23 1.63
N ILE A 240 -6.61 -4.91 1.93
CA ILE A 240 -5.45 -4.29 2.59
C ILE A 240 -4.66 -3.58 1.51
N PHE A 241 -4.27 -2.32 1.74
CA PHE A 241 -3.63 -1.50 0.73
C PHE A 241 -2.48 -0.66 1.28
N THR A 242 -1.43 -0.48 0.48
CA THR A 242 -0.44 0.57 0.69
C THR A 242 0.30 0.93 -0.60
N SER A 243 0.59 2.21 -0.77
CA SER A 243 1.58 2.71 -1.75
C SER A 243 2.96 2.93 -1.09
N ASN A 244 3.10 2.76 0.22
CA ASN A 244 4.30 3.14 0.98
C ASN A 244 5.24 1.95 1.28
N CYS A 245 4.94 0.73 0.81
CA CYS A 245 5.82 -0.44 0.95
C CYS A 245 6.98 -0.39 -0.06
N THR A 246 7.99 0.43 0.23
CA THR A 246 9.14 0.67 -0.65
C THR A 246 10.47 0.46 0.08
N ILE A 247 11.61 0.55 -0.60
CA ILE A 247 12.92 0.59 0.08
C ILE A 247 13.02 1.78 1.03
N GLY A 248 12.32 2.89 0.74
CA GLY A 248 12.22 4.03 1.66
C GLY A 248 11.58 3.64 3.00
N LYS A 249 10.66 2.68 3.03
CA LYS A 249 10.11 2.10 4.29
C LYS A 249 11.20 1.41 5.11
N LEU A 250 12.05 0.62 4.45
CA LEU A 250 13.20 -0.01 5.11
C LEU A 250 14.16 1.06 5.66
N THR A 251 14.48 2.09 4.87
CA THR A 251 15.34 3.19 5.32
C THR A 251 14.74 3.91 6.53
N ALA A 252 13.43 4.18 6.51
CA ALA A 252 12.74 4.83 7.63
C ALA A 252 12.85 4.02 8.91
N LEU A 253 12.63 2.70 8.83
CA LEU A 253 12.65 1.81 9.99
C LEU A 253 14.07 1.59 10.51
N VAL A 254 15.06 1.47 9.62
CA VAL A 254 16.48 1.47 10.02
C VAL A 254 16.82 2.75 10.79
N ARG A 255 16.41 3.93 10.29
CA ARG A 255 16.63 5.21 10.97
C ARG A 255 15.91 5.33 12.31
N SER A 256 14.70 4.78 12.38
CA SER A 256 13.87 4.80 13.58
C SER A 256 14.46 3.96 14.72
N GLN A 257 15.36 3.03 14.40
CA GLN A 257 15.99 2.11 15.34
C GLN A 257 17.49 2.35 15.54
N ASN A 258 18.13 3.17 14.69
CA ASN A 258 19.57 3.38 14.69
C ASN A 258 19.94 4.85 14.50
N GLU A 259 20.22 5.53 15.62
CA GLU A 259 20.67 6.92 15.66
C GLU A 259 21.94 7.18 14.83
N ASN A 260 22.78 6.16 14.63
CA ASN A 260 24.06 6.25 13.91
C ASN A 260 23.90 6.11 12.39
N TYR A 261 22.71 5.74 11.89
CA TYR A 261 22.47 5.74 10.45
C TYR A 261 22.28 7.19 9.94
N LYS A 262 23.25 7.69 9.18
CA LYS A 262 23.29 9.08 8.66
C LYS A 262 23.48 9.19 7.15
N LEU A 263 23.29 8.10 6.40
CA LEU A 263 23.52 8.09 4.95
C LEU A 263 22.38 8.76 4.18
N ASN A 264 21.16 8.45 4.57
CA ASN A 264 19.95 9.00 4.00
C ASN A 264 19.09 9.61 5.09
N ASP A 265 18.38 10.68 4.76
CA ASP A 265 17.32 11.30 5.52
C ASP A 265 15.96 10.90 4.97
N VAL A 266 15.00 10.70 5.88
CA VAL A 266 13.66 10.27 5.53
C VAL A 266 12.65 11.26 6.09
N PHE A 267 11.84 11.81 5.20
CA PHE A 267 10.70 12.66 5.53
C PHE A 267 9.42 11.91 5.19
N ASN A 268 8.45 11.97 6.10
CA ASN A 268 7.10 11.47 5.89
C ASN A 268 6.13 12.65 5.82
N LEU A 269 5.28 12.65 4.80
CA LEU A 269 4.14 13.55 4.71
C LEU A 269 2.91 12.81 5.25
N TYR A 270 2.25 13.40 6.23
CA TYR A 270 1.06 12.87 6.87
C TYR A 270 -0.18 13.71 6.59
N GLN A 271 -1.34 13.05 6.60
CA GLN A 271 -2.64 13.66 6.74
C GLN A 271 -3.21 13.31 8.11
N ASP A 272 -3.46 14.32 8.93
CA ASP A 272 -4.12 14.21 10.23
C ASP A 272 -5.59 14.58 10.08
N PHE A 273 -6.47 13.59 10.13
CA PHE A 273 -7.91 13.78 10.00
C PHE A 273 -8.56 14.40 11.25
N LEU A 274 -7.82 14.55 12.35
CA LEU A 274 -8.33 15.16 13.59
C LEU A 274 -7.88 16.62 13.76
N ASP A 275 -6.91 17.08 12.97
CA ASP A 275 -6.38 18.45 13.05
C ASP A 275 -6.88 19.28 11.86
N GLU A 276 -7.95 20.05 12.08
CA GLU A 276 -8.53 20.94 11.08
C GLU A 276 -7.65 22.18 10.80
N SER A 277 -6.76 22.53 11.73
CA SER A 277 -5.92 23.73 11.62
C SER A 277 -4.64 23.49 10.81
N MET A 278 -4.07 22.30 10.93
CA MET A 278 -2.85 21.87 10.24
C MET A 278 -2.99 20.41 9.83
N ARG A 279 -3.87 20.17 8.87
CA ARG A 279 -4.21 18.83 8.39
C ARG A 279 -3.04 18.08 7.80
N PHE A 280 -2.11 18.76 7.14
CA PHE A 280 -0.94 18.13 6.53
C PHE A 280 0.32 18.47 7.31
N LYS A 281 1.10 17.44 7.64
CA LYS A 281 2.26 17.53 8.53
C LYS A 281 3.45 16.81 7.92
N VAL A 282 4.66 17.36 8.11
CA VAL A 282 5.91 16.68 7.73
C VAL A 282 6.65 16.25 8.98
N GLN A 283 7.07 14.99 9.01
CA GLN A 283 7.92 14.42 10.05
C GLN A 283 9.28 14.06 9.47
N TYR A 284 10.34 14.48 10.15
CA TYR A 284 11.68 13.99 9.93
C TYR A 284 11.92 12.74 10.78
N THR A 285 12.31 11.63 10.16
CA THR A 285 12.41 10.33 10.84
C THR A 285 13.71 10.23 11.64
N THR A 286 13.58 10.02 12.94
CA THR A 286 14.69 9.78 13.89
C THR A 286 14.29 8.72 14.91
N THR A 287 15.19 8.38 15.84
CA THR A 287 14.88 7.51 16.98
C THR A 287 13.86 8.12 17.95
N GLU A 288 13.78 9.44 18.03
CA GLU A 288 12.82 10.20 18.85
C GLU A 288 11.50 10.46 18.13
N SER A 289 11.52 10.43 16.79
CA SER A 289 10.34 10.55 15.93
C SER A 289 10.30 9.39 14.94
N PRO A 290 10.07 8.15 15.44
CA PRO A 290 10.16 6.96 14.62
C PRO A 290 8.97 6.86 13.66
N GLU A 291 9.23 6.25 12.52
CA GLU A 291 8.21 5.58 11.72
C GLU A 291 8.07 4.13 12.21
N ILE A 292 6.88 3.57 12.10
CA ILE A 292 6.58 2.21 12.55
C ILE A 292 6.19 1.33 11.35
N LEU A 293 6.28 0.00 11.50
CA LEU A 293 6.10 -0.91 10.36
C LEU A 293 4.74 -0.72 9.69
N THR A 294 3.68 -0.55 10.48
CA THR A 294 2.30 -0.46 10.02
C THR A 294 1.90 0.91 9.44
N ASP A 295 2.73 1.95 9.57
CA ASP A 295 2.42 3.28 9.02
C ASP A 295 2.21 3.23 7.50
N GLY A 296 1.10 3.84 7.06
CA GLY A 296 0.70 3.89 5.65
C GLY A 296 -0.03 2.63 5.18
N LEU A 297 -0.44 1.74 6.09
CA LEU A 297 -1.35 0.63 5.78
C LEU A 297 -2.81 1.04 5.93
N TRP A 298 -3.59 0.62 4.94
CA TRP A 298 -5.02 0.84 4.87
C TRP A 298 -5.78 -0.49 4.84
N VAL A 299 -6.94 -0.54 5.49
CA VAL A 299 -7.91 -1.64 5.31
C VAL A 299 -9.23 -1.05 4.83
N PHE A 300 -9.60 -1.36 3.60
CA PHE A 300 -10.86 -0.94 3.00
C PHE A 300 -11.89 -2.08 3.11
N HIS A 301 -12.92 -1.87 3.91
CA HIS A 301 -13.94 -2.87 4.19
C HIS A 301 -15.02 -2.87 3.12
N ASN A 302 -15.39 -4.06 2.63
CA ASN A 302 -16.51 -4.19 1.70
C ASN A 302 -17.84 -4.26 2.49
N PRO A 303 -18.72 -3.24 2.42
CA PRO A 303 -19.99 -3.24 3.14
C PRO A 303 -20.93 -4.37 2.69
N ASN A 304 -20.78 -4.84 1.46
CA ASN A 304 -21.61 -5.87 0.81
C ASN A 304 -20.98 -7.27 0.81
N ALA A 305 -19.89 -7.49 1.55
CA ALA A 305 -19.26 -8.80 1.63
C ALA A 305 -20.18 -9.85 2.27
N LYS A 306 -20.14 -11.07 1.75
CA LYS A 306 -20.83 -12.24 2.30
C LYS A 306 -20.35 -12.56 3.71
N ASN A 307 -19.03 -12.54 3.91
CA ASN A 307 -18.39 -12.69 5.21
C ASN A 307 -17.60 -11.41 5.48
N LYS A 308 -18.01 -10.63 6.49
CA LYS A 308 -17.34 -9.36 6.81
C LYS A 308 -16.06 -9.61 7.59
N LEU A 309 -15.03 -8.84 7.28
CA LEU A 309 -13.83 -8.75 8.12
C LEU A 309 -14.15 -7.92 9.35
N SER A 310 -13.70 -8.33 10.54
CA SER A 310 -13.86 -7.52 11.74
C SER A 310 -12.86 -6.37 11.74
N VAL A 311 -13.31 -5.17 12.09
CA VAL A 311 -12.40 -4.01 12.29
C VAL A 311 -11.37 -4.27 13.40
N PHE A 312 -11.68 -5.16 14.34
CA PHE A 312 -10.78 -5.50 15.44
C PHE A 312 -9.62 -6.41 15.04
N ASP A 313 -9.72 -7.14 13.92
CA ASP A 313 -8.65 -8.02 13.46
C ASP A 313 -7.41 -7.23 13.01
N PHE A 314 -7.59 -5.99 12.55
CA PHE A 314 -6.51 -5.11 12.07
C PHE A 314 -6.39 -3.82 12.89
N TRP A 315 -6.67 -3.89 14.19
CA TRP A 315 -6.60 -2.75 15.10
C TRP A 315 -5.18 -2.53 15.63
N ASP A 316 -4.41 -1.69 14.93
CA ASP A 316 -3.06 -1.29 15.34
C ASP A 316 -2.80 0.20 15.07
N ARG A 317 -1.82 0.76 15.80
CA ARG A 317 -1.49 2.20 15.81
C ARG A 317 -1.14 2.81 14.45
N GLY A 318 -0.62 2.03 13.49
CA GLY A 318 -0.26 2.53 12.16
C GLY A 318 -1.31 2.30 11.08
N ILE A 319 -2.34 1.50 11.38
CA ILE A 319 -3.32 1.03 10.39
C ILE A 319 -4.56 1.92 10.40
N THR A 320 -4.87 2.52 9.26
CA THR A 320 -6.15 3.21 9.05
C THR A 320 -7.14 2.27 8.39
N GLN A 321 -8.38 2.25 8.86
CA GLN A 321 -9.43 1.45 8.24
C GLN A 321 -10.60 2.32 7.79
N ILE A 322 -11.16 2.05 6.62
CA ILE A 322 -12.30 2.78 6.06
C ILE A 322 -13.38 1.80 5.58
N CYS A 323 -14.64 2.14 5.84
CA CYS A 323 -15.82 1.60 5.17
C CYS A 323 -16.65 2.78 4.64
N ILE A 324 -17.09 2.74 3.39
CA ILE A 324 -18.03 3.73 2.84
C ILE A 324 -19.35 3.02 2.54
N GLU A 325 -20.41 3.39 3.24
CA GLU A 325 -21.75 2.80 3.13
C GLU A 325 -22.78 3.93 3.11
N ASP A 326 -23.73 3.89 2.15
CA ASP A 326 -24.77 4.90 1.97
C ASP A 326 -24.25 6.36 1.91
N GLY A 327 -23.06 6.55 1.33
CA GLY A 327 -22.40 7.85 1.22
C GLY A 327 -21.77 8.37 2.52
N LYS A 328 -21.77 7.57 3.60
CA LYS A 328 -21.11 7.90 4.86
C LYS A 328 -19.74 7.23 4.94
N VAL A 329 -18.73 7.98 5.37
CA VAL A 329 -17.38 7.48 5.59
C VAL A 329 -17.24 7.08 7.05
N HIS A 330 -16.98 5.80 7.29
CA HIS A 330 -16.64 5.27 8.61
C HIS A 330 -15.14 5.00 8.64
N MET A 331 -14.43 5.69 9.54
CA MET A 331 -12.99 5.59 9.69
C MET A 331 -12.64 5.09 11.09
N TYR A 332 -11.66 4.18 11.18
CA TYR A 332 -11.23 3.52 12.42
C TYR A 332 -9.70 3.42 12.49
N GLY A 333 -9.17 3.20 13.69
CA GLY A 333 -7.74 2.99 13.92
C GLY A 333 -6.96 4.30 13.91
N ASN A 334 -5.93 4.37 13.05
CA ASN A 334 -5.05 5.53 12.93
C ASN A 334 -5.71 6.67 12.12
N TYR A 335 -5.76 7.87 12.69
CA TYR A 335 -6.25 9.08 12.00
C TYR A 335 -5.14 9.98 11.45
N CYS A 336 -3.87 9.67 11.72
CA CYS A 336 -2.72 10.39 11.18
C CYS A 336 -1.94 9.47 10.23
N THR A 337 -2.32 9.49 8.96
CA THR A 337 -1.86 8.52 7.96
C THR A 337 -0.75 9.08 7.08
N THR A 338 0.21 8.24 6.72
CA THR A 338 1.22 8.58 5.72
C THR A 338 0.59 8.73 4.34
N ILE A 339 0.86 9.85 3.67
CA ILE A 339 0.55 10.08 2.26
C ILE A 339 1.67 9.50 1.40
N SER A 340 2.88 9.98 1.64
CA SER A 340 4.07 9.65 0.87
C SER A 340 5.33 9.81 1.70
N ARG A 341 6.42 9.24 1.19
CA ARG A 341 7.74 9.27 1.82
C ARG A 341 8.79 9.76 0.85
N MET A 342 9.68 10.61 1.35
CA MET A 342 10.86 11.05 0.65
C MET A 342 12.11 10.52 1.35
N ASP A 343 12.81 9.61 0.68
CA ASP A 343 14.10 9.04 1.10
C ASP A 343 15.20 9.64 0.22
N ILE A 344 16.07 10.46 0.80
CA ILE A 344 17.12 11.19 0.09
C ILE A 344 18.47 11.04 0.79
N THR A 345 19.56 11.07 0.03
CA THR A 345 20.90 11.16 0.63
C THR A 345 21.00 12.41 1.51
N SER A 346 21.55 12.28 2.72
CA SER A 346 21.57 13.37 3.72
C SER A 346 22.28 14.65 3.25
N ILE A 347 23.19 14.56 2.28
CA ILE A 347 23.85 15.73 1.67
C ILE A 347 22.88 16.62 0.88
N LEU A 348 21.75 16.08 0.42
CA LEU A 348 20.74 16.82 -0.35
C LEU A 348 19.66 17.44 0.54
N THR A 349 19.65 17.15 1.84
CA THR A 349 18.60 17.61 2.75
C THR A 349 18.43 19.13 2.76
N GLY A 350 19.53 19.89 2.83
CA GLY A 350 19.46 21.35 2.78
C GLY A 350 18.98 21.92 1.44
N VAL A 351 19.09 21.16 0.36
CA VAL A 351 18.62 21.55 -0.98
C VAL A 351 17.11 21.31 -1.12
N VAL A 352 16.62 20.23 -0.53
CA VAL A 352 15.22 19.77 -0.70
C VAL A 352 14.28 20.37 0.36
N TRP A 353 14.80 20.72 1.54
CA TRP A 353 13.99 21.25 2.64
C TRP A 353 13.13 22.48 2.27
N PRO A 354 13.65 23.51 1.56
CA PRO A 354 12.82 24.65 1.17
C PRO A 354 11.66 24.27 0.23
N GLU A 355 11.85 23.25 -0.61
CA GLU A 355 10.78 22.74 -1.47
C GLU A 355 9.72 22.02 -0.63
N ILE A 356 10.13 21.19 0.34
CA ILE A 356 9.23 20.53 1.29
C ILE A 356 8.35 21.55 2.01
N GLU A 357 8.95 22.62 2.57
CA GLU A 357 8.21 23.69 3.25
C GLU A 357 7.20 24.36 2.32
N THR A 358 7.61 24.67 1.09
CA THR A 358 6.73 25.27 0.08
C THR A 358 5.56 24.34 -0.26
N LYS A 359 5.79 23.04 -0.44
CA LYS A 359 4.70 22.09 -0.72
C LYS A 359 3.77 21.93 0.47
N LEU A 360 4.29 21.93 1.70
CA LEU A 360 3.50 21.86 2.92
C LEU A 360 2.59 23.08 3.10
N GLN A 361 3.08 24.27 2.72
CA GLN A 361 2.24 25.48 2.64
C GLN A 361 1.11 25.29 1.64
N TYR A 362 1.38 24.83 0.41
CA TYR A 362 0.32 24.56 -0.56
C TYR A 362 -0.73 23.56 -0.08
N TYR A 363 -0.32 22.53 0.65
CA TYR A 363 -1.26 21.58 1.26
C TYR A 363 -2.18 22.21 2.31
N ASN A 364 -1.68 23.16 3.11
CA ASN A 364 -2.45 23.76 4.21
C ASN A 364 -3.11 25.11 3.85
N GLU A 365 -2.64 25.81 2.82
CA GLU A 365 -3.22 27.09 2.34
C GLU A 365 -4.46 26.92 1.47
N LYS A 366 -4.70 25.71 0.93
CA LYS A 366 -5.75 25.46 -0.09
C LYS A 366 -6.88 24.51 0.34
N VAL A 367 -7.03 24.13 1.61
CA VAL A 367 -7.83 22.93 1.92
C VAL A 367 -8.84 23.09 3.06
N GLU A 368 -10.10 23.34 2.69
CA GLU A 368 -11.24 22.53 3.15
C GLU A 368 -11.33 21.29 2.22
N ILE A 369 -10.79 20.13 2.60
CA ILE A 369 -11.24 18.85 2.01
C ILE A 369 -12.37 18.42 2.96
N GLU A 370 -13.56 18.94 2.71
CA GLU A 370 -14.75 18.38 3.33
C GLU A 370 -15.03 17.03 2.66
N PHE A 371 -15.17 15.98 3.48
CA PHE A 371 -16.11 14.93 3.11
C PHE A 371 -17.47 15.58 3.24
N VAL A 372 -17.95 16.23 2.18
CA VAL A 372 -19.25 16.90 2.19
C VAL A 372 -20.27 15.83 2.59
N ASP A 373 -20.97 16.05 3.70
CA ASP A 373 -22.14 15.26 4.07
C ASP A 373 -23.07 15.21 2.84
N PHE A 374 -23.18 14.03 2.21
CA PHE A 374 -23.80 13.85 0.89
C PHE A 374 -25.33 14.01 0.87
N TYR A 375 -25.91 14.73 1.84
CA TYR A 375 -27.34 14.96 1.96
C TYR A 375 -27.76 16.34 1.48
N HIS A 376 -27.46 16.72 0.24
CA HIS A 376 -28.23 17.77 -0.43
C HIS A 376 -28.79 17.23 -1.76
N GLY A 377 -29.95 16.58 -1.65
CA GLY A 377 -30.80 16.27 -2.79
C GLY A 377 -31.71 15.07 -2.59
N ILE A 378 -32.79 15.21 -1.79
CA ILE A 378 -34.19 14.91 -2.16
C ILE A 378 -35.09 15.41 -1.01
N VAL A 379 -35.75 16.54 -1.31
CA VAL A 379 -37.09 17.03 -0.97
C VAL A 379 -37.89 16.35 0.17
N ASN A 380 -38.25 17.21 1.15
CA ASN A 380 -39.32 17.18 2.17
C ASN A 380 -39.39 16.03 3.18
#